data_AF-A0A6I3MCU4-F1
#
_entry.id   AF-A0A6I3MCU4-F1
#
_cell.length_a   1.000
_cell.length_b   1.000
_cell.length_c   1.000
_cell.angle_alpha   90.00
_cell.angle_beta   90.00
_cell.angle_gamma   90.00
#
_symmetry.space_group_name_H-M   'P 1'
#
loop_
_entity.id
_entity.type
_entity.pdbx_description
1 polymer ?
#
loop_
_entity_poly.entity_id
_entity_poly.type
_entity_poly.pdbx_seq_one_letter_code
_entity_poly.pdbx_strand_id
1 'polypeptide(L)'
;MENEKNTFLKEDEKNIFYEQQQALKNIFDKLDLSKIAFVGGIADYINLRNYYDMPINDIDIIFQDEDDLLPIKEKDGITPYFCRFYDKGGQVLVSEYFINDKNVHTDYYKRIFSKIKLTQSPLLGKMVWHADFNEMKASHNNQIAETTSQAMGEKYEWKRLYKHSKKASLYNNISYLEEKKLLQTLKK
;
A
#
# COMPACT_ATOMS: atom_id res chain seq x y z
N MET A 1 -4.41 29.77 5.83
CA MET A 1 -3.66 28.53 6.12
C MET A 1 -4.50 27.37 5.63
N GLU A 2 -4.13 26.80 4.48
CA GLU A 2 -4.73 25.54 4.02
C GLU A 2 -4.26 24.44 4.99
N ASN A 3 -5.18 23.74 5.64
CA ASN A 3 -4.86 22.66 6.57
C ASN A 3 -4.21 21.51 5.76
N GLU A 4 -3.19 20.80 6.28
CA GLU A 4 -2.51 19.70 5.57
C GLU A 4 -3.49 18.67 4.98
N LYS A 5 -4.61 18.43 5.68
CA LYS A 5 -5.71 17.59 5.19
C LYS A 5 -6.33 18.08 3.88
N ASN A 6 -6.49 19.39 3.71
CA ASN A 6 -7.05 19.99 2.49
C ASN A 6 -6.04 19.97 1.34
N THR A 7 -4.75 20.10 1.63
CA THR A 7 -3.68 19.97 0.63
C THR A 7 -3.65 18.56 0.06
N PHE A 8 -3.58 17.54 0.92
CA PHE A 8 -3.54 16.16 0.46
C PHE A 8 -4.82 15.69 -0.20
N LEU A 9 -5.99 16.17 0.22
CA LEU A 9 -7.25 15.79 -0.44
C LEU A 9 -7.23 16.11 -1.95
N LYS A 10 -6.73 17.29 -2.34
CA LYS A 10 -6.65 17.68 -3.76
C LYS A 10 -5.63 16.83 -4.53
N GLU A 11 -4.50 16.51 -3.91
CA GLU A 11 -3.49 15.62 -4.53
C GLU A 11 -4.02 14.18 -4.66
N ASP A 12 -4.71 13.69 -3.64
CA ASP A 12 -5.36 12.39 -3.63
C ASP A 12 -6.42 12.31 -4.74
N GLU A 13 -7.27 13.32 -4.88
CA GLU A 13 -8.29 13.39 -5.93
C GLU A 13 -7.71 13.44 -7.35
N LYS A 14 -6.51 14.02 -7.52
CA LYS A 14 -5.78 14.07 -8.79
C LYS A 14 -5.12 12.73 -9.12
N ASN A 15 -4.50 12.08 -8.14
CA ASN A 15 -3.57 10.97 -8.36
C ASN A 15 -4.20 9.58 -8.12
N ILE A 16 -5.39 9.52 -7.52
CA ILE A 16 -6.15 8.28 -7.33
C ILE A 16 -7.27 8.27 -8.38
N PHE A 17 -7.38 7.19 -9.16
CA PHE A 17 -8.44 7.10 -10.16
C PHE A 17 -9.82 7.11 -9.47
N TYR A 18 -10.81 7.71 -10.13
CA TYR A 18 -12.15 7.87 -9.58
C TYR A 18 -12.69 6.56 -8.99
N GLU A 19 -12.57 5.45 -9.71
CA GLU A 19 -13.07 4.15 -9.28
C GLU A 19 -12.37 3.67 -7.99
N GLN A 20 -11.06 3.87 -7.88
CA GLN A 20 -10.31 3.56 -6.65
C GLN A 20 -10.70 4.49 -5.50
N GLN A 21 -10.98 5.77 -5.76
CA GLN A 21 -11.49 6.67 -4.73
C GLN A 21 -12.82 6.18 -4.16
N GLN A 22 -13.71 5.64 -5.01
CA GLN A 22 -15.00 5.13 -4.58
C GLN A 22 -14.85 3.81 -3.80
N ALA A 23 -13.94 2.92 -4.23
CA ALA A 23 -13.60 1.72 -3.46
C ALA A 23 -13.02 2.07 -2.08
N LEU A 24 -12.12 3.05 -1.99
CA LEU A 24 -11.57 3.54 -0.72
C LEU A 24 -12.65 4.17 0.16
N LYS A 25 -13.54 4.99 -0.41
CA LYS A 25 -14.70 5.54 0.33
C LYS A 25 -15.60 4.44 0.87
N ASN A 26 -15.89 3.42 0.06
CA ASN A 26 -16.65 2.24 0.49
C ASN A 26 -15.99 1.52 1.68
N ILE A 27 -14.67 1.38 1.66
CA ILE A 27 -13.89 0.84 2.78
C ILE A 27 -13.99 1.74 4.02
N PHE A 28 -13.82 3.05 3.85
CA PHE A 28 -13.88 4.02 4.96
C PHE A 28 -15.24 4.08 5.64
N ASP A 29 -16.31 3.82 4.89
CA ASP A 29 -17.68 3.86 5.39
C ASP A 29 -18.08 2.54 6.08
N LYS A 30 -17.43 1.42 5.74
CA LYS A 30 -17.79 0.08 6.23
C LYS A 30 -16.87 -0.47 7.30
N LEU A 31 -15.58 -0.15 7.27
CA LEU A 31 -14.57 -0.73 8.16
C LEU A 31 -14.13 0.24 9.25
N ASP A 32 -13.82 -0.30 10.43
CA ASP A 32 -13.12 0.45 11.48
C ASP A 32 -11.66 0.67 11.06
N LEU A 33 -11.33 1.91 10.70
CA LEU A 33 -9.99 2.31 10.26
C LEU A 33 -8.91 2.14 11.35
N SER A 34 -9.28 1.91 12.62
CA SER A 34 -8.32 1.59 13.68
C SER A 34 -7.92 0.11 13.69
N LYS A 35 -8.65 -0.75 12.97
CA LYS A 35 -8.47 -2.22 12.92
C LYS A 35 -7.82 -2.71 11.63
N ILE A 36 -7.62 -1.82 10.68
CA ILE A 36 -6.97 -2.10 9.41
C ILE A 36 -5.79 -1.16 9.19
N ALA A 37 -4.85 -1.56 8.34
CA ALA A 37 -3.83 -0.66 7.83
C ALA A 37 -3.56 -0.92 6.36
N PHE A 38 -3.23 0.14 5.63
CA PHE A 38 -2.88 0.06 4.22
C PHE A 38 -1.42 -0.36 4.03
N VAL A 39 -1.18 -1.25 3.08
CA VAL A 39 0.17 -1.64 2.65
C VAL A 39 0.27 -1.50 1.12
N GLY A 40 1.37 -1.97 0.53
CA GLY A 40 1.50 -2.05 -0.92
C GLY A 40 1.30 -0.71 -1.62
N GLY A 41 0.46 -0.68 -2.66
CA GLY A 41 0.26 0.50 -3.52
C GLY A 41 -0.20 1.77 -2.81
N ILE A 42 -1.11 1.64 -1.85
CA ILE A 42 -1.62 2.76 -1.06
C ILE A 42 -0.52 3.30 -0.14
N ALA A 43 0.16 2.43 0.61
CA ALA A 43 1.24 2.85 1.50
C ALA A 43 2.39 3.49 0.72
N ASP A 44 2.71 2.95 -0.45
CA ASP A 44 3.67 3.55 -1.36
C ASP A 44 3.30 4.96 -1.77
N TYR A 45 2.06 5.15 -2.21
CA TYR A 45 1.57 6.45 -2.60
C TYR A 45 1.68 7.45 -1.44
N ILE A 46 1.19 7.10 -0.25
CA ILE A 46 1.23 7.99 0.91
C ILE A 46 2.69 8.36 1.27
N ASN A 47 3.60 7.39 1.28
CA ASN A 47 5.00 7.61 1.66
C ASN A 47 5.79 8.42 0.61
N LEU A 48 5.37 8.40 -0.66
CA LEU A 48 6.15 8.95 -1.78
C LEU A 48 5.50 10.16 -2.46
N ARG A 49 4.21 10.45 -2.21
CA ARG A 49 3.47 11.53 -2.90
C ARG A 49 4.07 12.93 -2.73
N ASN A 50 4.77 13.18 -1.62
CA ASN A 50 5.50 14.44 -1.41
C ASN A 50 6.74 14.60 -2.32
N TYR A 51 7.21 13.51 -2.92
CA TYR A 51 8.45 13.47 -3.69
C TYR A 51 8.21 13.20 -5.17
N TYR A 52 7.14 12.46 -5.50
CA TYR A 52 6.86 11.98 -6.84
C TYR A 52 5.37 12.08 -7.17
N ASP A 53 5.06 12.50 -8.40
CA ASP A 53 3.71 12.38 -8.96
C ASP A 53 3.49 10.92 -9.37
N MET A 54 2.75 10.16 -8.56
CA MET A 54 2.55 8.74 -8.77
C MET A 54 1.11 8.30 -8.53
N PRO A 55 0.53 7.48 -9.43
CA PRO A 55 -0.78 6.92 -9.23
C PRO A 55 -0.76 5.73 -8.28
N ILE A 56 -1.92 5.45 -7.69
CA ILE A 56 -2.20 4.20 -6.98
C ILE A 56 -2.56 3.13 -8.02
N ASN A 57 -2.01 1.93 -7.87
CA ASN A 57 -2.25 0.82 -8.80
C ASN A 57 -3.13 -0.27 -8.17
N ASP A 58 -2.94 -0.53 -6.88
CA ASP A 58 -3.55 -1.60 -6.11
C ASP A 58 -3.94 -1.12 -4.70
N ILE A 59 -5.00 -1.72 -4.15
CA ILE A 59 -5.45 -1.49 -2.77
C ILE A 59 -5.13 -2.75 -1.97
N ASP A 60 -4.10 -2.66 -1.14
CA ASP A 60 -3.69 -3.74 -0.25
C ASP A 60 -3.92 -3.32 1.20
N ILE A 61 -4.61 -4.16 1.97
CA ILE A 61 -4.98 -3.91 3.37
C ILE A 61 -4.50 -5.07 4.22
N ILE A 62 -4.00 -4.77 5.40
CA ILE A 62 -3.74 -5.74 6.46
C ILE A 62 -4.77 -5.62 7.57
N PHE A 63 -5.09 -6.75 8.18
CA PHE A 63 -6.03 -6.87 9.31
C PHE A 63 -5.53 -7.95 10.30
N GLN A 64 -5.97 -7.90 11.55
CA GLN A 64 -5.63 -8.92 12.55
C GLN A 64 -6.73 -9.97 12.73
N ASP A 65 -7.98 -9.52 12.82
CA ASP A 65 -9.16 -10.37 13.00
C ASP A 65 -10.01 -10.38 11.73
N GLU A 66 -10.48 -11.57 11.32
CA GLU A 66 -11.36 -11.68 10.15
C GLU A 66 -12.74 -11.10 10.42
N ASP A 67 -13.15 -11.05 11.70
CA ASP A 67 -14.41 -10.42 12.11
C ASP A 67 -14.42 -8.91 11.81
N ASP A 68 -13.24 -8.27 11.78
CA ASP A 68 -13.09 -6.87 11.38
C ASP A 68 -13.49 -6.64 9.90
N LEU A 69 -13.52 -7.70 9.07
CA LEU A 69 -13.91 -7.63 7.65
C LEU A 69 -15.36 -8.03 7.38
N LEU A 70 -16.14 -8.40 8.41
CA LEU A 70 -17.54 -8.82 8.25
C LEU A 70 -18.39 -7.82 7.43
N PRO A 71 -18.30 -6.49 7.65
CA PRO A 71 -19.11 -5.54 6.88
C PRO A 71 -18.85 -5.58 5.37
N ILE A 72 -17.61 -5.87 4.94
CA ILE A 72 -17.26 -6.03 3.53
C ILE A 72 -17.72 -7.41 3.05
N LYS A 73 -17.48 -8.45 3.83
CA LYS A 73 -17.89 -9.83 3.51
C LYS A 73 -19.40 -9.94 3.25
N GLU A 74 -20.22 -9.28 4.05
CA GLU A 74 -21.68 -9.33 3.93
C GLU A 74 -22.24 -8.49 2.79
N LYS A 75 -21.60 -7.35 2.47
CA LYS A 75 -22.15 -6.39 1.50
C LYS A 75 -21.53 -6.49 0.11
N ASP A 76 -20.23 -6.74 0.03
CA ASP A 76 -19.47 -6.74 -1.23
C ASP A 76 -18.99 -8.15 -1.60
N GLY A 77 -18.93 -9.05 -0.63
CA GLY A 77 -18.39 -10.39 -0.80
C GLY A 77 -16.86 -10.41 -0.66
N ILE A 78 -16.36 -11.52 -0.12
CA ILE A 78 -14.93 -11.80 -0.05
C ILE A 78 -14.69 -13.19 -0.60
N THR A 79 -13.77 -13.28 -1.56
CA THR A 79 -13.31 -14.54 -2.14
C THR A 79 -11.91 -14.86 -1.64
N PRO A 80 -11.69 -16.03 -1.02
CA PRO A 80 -10.35 -16.44 -0.64
C PRO A 80 -9.56 -16.98 -1.83
N TYR A 81 -8.31 -16.53 -1.97
CA TYR A 81 -7.34 -17.04 -2.92
C TYR A 81 -6.08 -17.54 -2.22
N PHE A 82 -5.41 -18.51 -2.86
CA PHE A 82 -4.10 -18.96 -2.40
C PHE A 82 -3.02 -18.00 -2.91
N CYS A 83 -2.31 -17.36 -1.99
CA CYS A 83 -1.27 -16.41 -2.32
C CYS A 83 0.02 -17.16 -2.67
N ARG A 84 0.42 -17.09 -3.95
CA ARG A 84 1.64 -17.74 -4.46
C ARG A 84 2.89 -16.87 -4.32
N PHE A 85 2.71 -15.61 -3.97
CA PHE A 85 3.73 -14.56 -3.94
C PHE A 85 3.53 -13.82 -2.62
N TYR A 86 4.56 -13.59 -1.82
CA TYR A 86 4.51 -13.10 -0.42
C TYR A 86 4.12 -14.18 0.62
N ASP A 87 5.11 -14.59 1.41
CA ASP A 87 5.08 -15.57 2.50
C ASP A 87 4.36 -16.92 2.22
N LYS A 88 5.21 -17.92 1.93
CA LYS A 88 4.98 -19.38 1.86
C LYS A 88 3.61 -19.88 2.37
N GLY A 89 2.57 -19.79 1.53
CA GLY A 89 1.32 -20.52 1.72
C GLY A 89 0.19 -19.79 2.45
N GLY A 90 0.20 -18.46 2.48
CA GLY A 90 -0.90 -17.67 3.03
C GLY A 90 -2.16 -17.62 2.13
N GLN A 91 -3.31 -17.47 2.76
CA GLN A 91 -4.57 -17.08 2.09
C GLN A 91 -4.59 -15.55 1.95
N VAL A 92 -4.98 -15.06 0.77
CA VAL A 92 -5.37 -13.67 0.57
C VAL A 92 -6.88 -13.63 0.40
N LEU A 93 -7.52 -12.68 1.09
CA LEU A 93 -8.95 -12.45 0.96
C LEU A 93 -9.14 -11.30 -0.02
N VAL A 94 -10.01 -11.48 -1.01
CA VAL A 94 -10.21 -10.50 -2.09
C VAL A 94 -11.65 -10.02 -2.07
N SER A 95 -11.86 -8.70 -2.09
CA SER A 95 -13.16 -8.13 -2.47
C SER A 95 -13.07 -7.46 -3.84
N GLU A 96 -14.15 -7.53 -4.60
CA GLU A 96 -14.29 -6.84 -5.88
C GLU A 96 -15.33 -5.74 -5.75
N TYR A 97 -14.94 -4.49 -6.02
CA TYR A 97 -15.84 -3.36 -6.00
C TYR A 97 -16.11 -2.86 -7.41
N PHE A 98 -17.36 -2.99 -7.86
CA PHE A 98 -17.76 -2.61 -9.22
C PHE A 98 -18.32 -1.20 -9.26
N ILE A 99 -17.77 -0.37 -10.14
CA ILE A 99 -18.26 0.98 -10.41
C ILE A 99 -18.06 1.34 -11.88
N ASN A 100 -19.12 1.83 -12.53
CA ASN A 100 -19.13 2.17 -13.95
C ASN A 100 -18.55 1.04 -14.83
N ASP A 101 -18.98 -0.20 -14.57
CA ASP A 101 -18.52 -1.43 -15.23
C ASP A 101 -17.02 -1.74 -15.08
N LYS A 102 -16.30 -1.01 -14.22
CA LYS A 102 -14.92 -1.31 -13.84
C LYS A 102 -14.88 -1.98 -12.48
N ASN A 103 -14.05 -3.00 -12.38
CA ASN A 103 -13.76 -3.69 -11.13
C ASN A 103 -12.51 -3.06 -10.49
N VAL A 104 -12.62 -2.70 -9.22
CA VAL A 104 -11.50 -2.37 -8.35
C VAL A 104 -11.27 -3.52 -7.38
N HIS A 105 -10.10 -4.12 -7.50
CA HIS A 105 -9.64 -5.20 -6.65
C HIS A 105 -9.07 -4.67 -5.35
N THR A 106 -9.49 -5.25 -4.22
CA THR A 106 -8.87 -5.00 -2.91
C THR A 106 -8.42 -6.32 -2.30
N ASP A 107 -7.12 -6.39 -1.99
CA ASP A 107 -6.50 -7.52 -1.32
C ASP A 107 -6.44 -7.27 0.19
N TYR A 108 -6.86 -8.26 0.97
CA TYR A 108 -6.80 -8.27 2.42
C TYR A 108 -5.88 -9.39 2.90
N TYR A 109 -4.87 -9.02 3.68
CA TYR A 109 -3.85 -9.91 4.20
C TYR A 109 -3.90 -9.97 5.73
N LYS A 110 -4.10 -11.16 6.28
CA LYS A 110 -4.01 -11.36 7.73
C LYS A 110 -2.56 -11.15 8.20
N ARG A 111 -2.34 -10.20 9.10
CA ARG A 111 -1.02 -9.85 9.64
C ARG A 111 -1.11 -9.44 11.10
N ILE A 112 0.00 -9.58 11.81
CA ILE A 112 0.12 -9.14 13.20
C ILE A 112 0.69 -7.72 13.19
N PHE A 113 -0.08 -6.73 13.63
CA PHE A 113 0.31 -5.31 13.54
C PHE A 113 1.59 -5.01 14.34
N SER A 114 1.82 -5.69 15.45
CA SER A 114 3.06 -5.50 16.24
C SER A 114 4.35 -5.93 15.51
N LYS A 115 4.24 -6.62 14.37
CA LYS A 115 5.38 -7.04 13.54
C LYS A 115 5.66 -6.08 12.38
N ILE A 116 4.84 -5.05 12.19
CA ILE A 116 4.91 -4.13 11.05
C ILE A 116 4.95 -2.72 11.62
N LYS A 117 5.87 -1.89 11.15
CA LYS A 117 5.86 -0.48 11.56
C LYS A 117 4.76 0.28 10.82
N LEU A 118 3.78 0.75 11.58
CA LEU A 118 2.64 1.50 11.07
C LEU A 118 2.71 2.97 11.53
N THR A 119 2.25 3.86 10.66
CA THR A 119 2.08 5.29 10.95
C THR A 119 0.73 5.77 10.40
N GLN A 120 0.31 6.98 10.79
CA GLN A 120 -0.95 7.57 10.33
C GLN A 120 -0.70 8.76 9.41
N SER A 121 -1.45 8.79 8.30
CA SER A 121 -1.44 9.92 7.37
C SER A 121 -2.84 10.19 6.80
N PRO A 122 -3.11 11.40 6.30
CA PRO A 122 -4.34 11.70 5.55
C PRO A 122 -4.42 10.91 4.24
N LEU A 123 -5.58 10.36 3.90
CA LEU A 123 -5.91 9.78 2.60
C LEU A 123 -7.39 10.08 2.30
N LEU A 124 -7.65 10.79 1.20
CA LEU A 124 -9.00 11.21 0.76
C LEU A 124 -9.82 11.84 1.90
N GLY A 125 -9.17 12.69 2.71
CA GLY A 125 -9.79 13.40 3.82
C GLY A 125 -9.98 12.61 5.13
N LYS A 126 -9.59 11.32 5.18
CA LYS A 126 -9.61 10.48 6.38
C LYS A 126 -8.19 10.25 6.90
N MET A 127 -8.02 10.06 8.20
CA MET A 127 -6.76 9.57 8.75
C MET A 127 -6.75 8.05 8.69
N VAL A 128 -5.72 7.47 8.08
CA VAL A 128 -5.59 6.02 7.90
C VAL A 128 -4.25 5.53 8.45
N TRP A 129 -4.22 4.32 8.99
CA TRP A 129 -2.97 3.63 9.29
C TRP A 129 -2.38 3.05 8.01
N HIS A 130 -1.06 3.11 7.86
CA HIS A 130 -0.35 2.47 6.76
C HIS A 130 1.06 2.06 7.17
N ALA A 131 1.66 1.12 6.42
CA ALA A 131 3.07 0.78 6.59
C ALA A 131 3.97 2.01 6.36
N ASP A 132 4.91 2.23 7.27
CA ASP A 132 5.77 3.41 7.24
C ASP A 132 6.79 3.35 6.08
N PHE A 133 7.48 4.47 5.87
CA PHE A 133 8.47 4.60 4.80
C PHE A 133 9.57 3.53 4.85
N ASN A 134 10.08 3.21 6.04
CA ASN A 134 11.19 2.27 6.20
C ASN A 134 10.74 0.82 6.03
N GLU A 135 9.53 0.50 6.50
CA GLU A 135 8.88 -0.78 6.30
C GLU A 135 8.68 -1.05 4.80
N MET A 136 8.11 -0.09 4.07
CA MET A 136 7.90 -0.22 2.62
C MET A 136 9.22 -0.27 1.84
N LYS A 137 10.20 0.57 2.19
CA LYS A 137 11.56 0.50 1.62
C LYS A 137 12.19 -0.87 1.82
N ALA A 138 12.17 -1.40 3.04
CA ALA A 138 12.74 -2.70 3.36
C ALA A 138 12.02 -3.81 2.58
N SER A 139 10.68 -3.79 2.56
CA SER A 139 9.85 -4.72 1.80
C SER A 139 10.25 -4.74 0.32
N HIS A 140 10.30 -3.59 -0.37
CA HIS A 140 10.67 -3.56 -1.78
C HIS A 140 12.10 -4.03 -2.05
N ASN A 141 13.07 -3.65 -1.22
CA ASN A 141 14.45 -4.10 -1.38
C ASN A 141 14.59 -5.62 -1.17
N ASN A 142 13.93 -6.19 -0.15
CA ASN A 142 13.95 -7.62 0.12
C ASN A 142 13.26 -8.42 -1.00
N GLN A 143 12.13 -7.91 -1.50
CA GLN A 143 11.38 -8.54 -2.60
C GLN A 143 12.19 -8.68 -3.89
N ILE A 144 13.18 -7.82 -4.16
CA ILE A 144 14.03 -7.96 -5.34
C ILE A 144 14.77 -9.30 -5.31
N ALA A 145 15.43 -9.61 -4.20
CA ALA A 145 16.17 -10.87 -4.04
C ALA A 145 15.23 -12.08 -4.14
N GLU A 146 14.06 -12.00 -3.48
CA GLU A 146 13.04 -13.05 -3.47
C GLU A 146 12.40 -13.28 -4.85
N THR A 147 12.28 -12.24 -5.68
CA THR A 147 11.62 -12.30 -6.99
C THR A 147 12.58 -12.44 -8.18
N THR A 148 13.84 -12.81 -7.94
CA THR A 148 14.80 -13.10 -9.03
C THR A 148 14.54 -14.45 -9.70
N SER A 149 15.04 -14.62 -10.93
CA SER A 149 14.91 -15.88 -11.68
C SER A 149 15.52 -17.09 -10.97
N GLN A 150 16.63 -16.89 -10.25
CA GLN A 150 17.26 -17.94 -9.46
C GLN A 150 16.42 -18.35 -8.25
N ALA A 151 15.82 -17.39 -7.54
CA ALA A 151 15.02 -17.68 -6.34
C ALA A 151 13.66 -18.30 -6.68
N MET A 152 13.00 -17.80 -7.73
CA MET A 152 11.64 -18.21 -8.11
C MET A 152 11.61 -19.43 -9.04
N GLY A 153 12.71 -19.74 -9.73
CA GLY A 153 12.77 -20.80 -10.74
C GLY A 153 11.71 -20.62 -11.82
N GLU A 154 10.94 -21.67 -12.09
CA GLU A 154 9.87 -21.67 -13.10
C GLU A 154 8.71 -20.70 -12.80
N LYS A 155 8.62 -20.19 -11.56
CA LYS A 155 7.57 -19.24 -11.13
C LYS A 155 8.01 -17.77 -11.26
N TYR A 156 9.10 -17.50 -11.96
CA TYR A 156 9.64 -16.15 -12.12
C TYR A 156 8.67 -15.22 -12.87
N GLU A 157 8.43 -14.04 -12.30
CA GLU A 157 7.60 -13.01 -12.90
C GLU A 157 8.37 -11.70 -13.07
N TRP A 158 8.88 -11.45 -14.27
CA TRP A 158 9.66 -10.24 -14.58
C TRP A 158 8.92 -8.95 -14.25
N LYS A 159 7.59 -8.93 -14.40
CA LYS A 159 6.74 -7.77 -14.08
C LYS A 159 6.79 -7.42 -12.59
N ARG A 160 6.81 -8.44 -11.71
CA ARG A 160 6.93 -8.23 -10.25
C ARG A 160 8.33 -7.75 -9.88
N LEU A 161 9.37 -8.38 -10.42
CA LEU A 161 10.75 -7.93 -10.20
C LEU A 161 10.92 -6.47 -10.61
N TYR A 162 10.41 -6.10 -11.79
CA TYR A 162 10.42 -4.72 -12.27
C TYR A 162 9.64 -3.78 -11.34
N LYS A 163 8.43 -4.15 -10.90
CA LYS A 163 7.62 -3.38 -9.94
C LYS A 163 8.42 -3.08 -8.67
N HIS A 164 8.96 -4.10 -8.01
CA HIS A 164 9.69 -3.93 -6.75
C HIS A 164 11.02 -3.18 -6.96
N SER A 165 11.74 -3.44 -8.05
CA SER A 165 12.99 -2.73 -8.38
C SER A 165 12.75 -1.23 -8.58
N LYS A 166 11.68 -0.86 -9.31
CA LYS A 166 11.31 0.56 -9.50
C LYS A 166 10.99 1.23 -8.17
N LYS A 167 10.18 0.59 -7.32
CA LYS A 167 9.80 1.14 -6.02
C LYS A 167 11.00 1.29 -5.09
N ALA A 168 11.84 0.25 -4.96
CA ALA A 168 13.06 0.31 -4.17
C ALA A 168 13.96 1.47 -4.61
N SER A 169 14.11 1.71 -5.91
CA SER A 169 14.89 2.83 -6.45
C SER A 169 14.36 4.19 -5.97
N LEU A 170 13.03 4.39 -5.98
CA LEU A 170 12.40 5.64 -5.50
C LEU A 170 12.70 5.89 -4.02
N TYR A 171 12.47 4.89 -3.16
CA TYR A 171 12.75 5.00 -1.72
C TYR A 171 14.24 5.24 -1.44
N ASN A 172 15.12 4.49 -2.09
CA ASN A 172 16.56 4.59 -1.89
C ASN A 172 17.10 5.95 -2.34
N ASN A 173 16.56 6.53 -3.42
CA ASN A 173 16.94 7.85 -3.89
C ASN A 173 16.56 8.96 -2.89
N ILE A 174 15.38 8.87 -2.26
CA ILE A 174 14.99 9.81 -1.19
C ILE A 174 15.98 9.71 -0.02
N SER A 175 16.26 8.50 0.48
CA SER A 175 17.22 8.30 1.58
C SER A 175 18.61 8.84 1.23
N TYR A 176 19.10 8.59 0.02
CA TYR A 176 20.39 9.12 -0.44
C TYR A 176 20.43 10.66 -0.43
N LEU A 177 19.36 11.32 -0.88
CA LEU A 177 19.29 12.78 -0.88
C LEU A 177 19.22 13.35 0.53
N GLU A 178 18.55 12.68 1.47
CA GLU A 178 18.49 13.06 2.88
C GLU A 178 19.85 12.89 3.57
N GLU A 179 20.51 11.75 3.38
CA GLU A 179 21.87 11.49 3.87
C GLU A 179 22.85 12.53 3.33
N LYS A 180 22.77 12.85 2.04
CA LYS A 180 23.62 13.88 1.42
C LYS A 180 23.41 15.25 2.06
N LYS A 181 22.17 15.65 2.34
CA LYS A 181 21.87 16.93 3.02
C LYS A 181 22.45 16.94 4.44
N LEU A 182 22.27 15.86 5.20
CA LEU A 182 22.81 15.73 6.56
C LEU A 182 24.35 15.85 6.58
N LEU A 183 25.02 15.19 5.65
CA LEU A 183 26.48 15.28 5.53
C LEU A 183 26.95 16.69 5.17
N GLN A 184 26.17 17.44 4.39
CA GLN A 184 26.47 18.84 4.08
C GLN A 184 26.29 19.77 5.28
N THR A 185 25.32 19.50 6.15
CA THR A 185 25.12 20.29 7.38
C THR A 185 26.18 20.02 8.43
N LEU A 186 26.67 18.79 8.54
CA LEU A 186 27.73 18.42 9.51
C LEU A 186 29.13 18.94 9.12
N LYS A 187 29.33 19.31 7.85
CA LYS A 187 30.59 19.88 7.33
C LYS A 187 30.66 21.41 7.46
N LYS A 188 29.62 22.06 7.98
CA LYS A 188 29.57 23.48 8.31
C LYS A 188 29.82 23.68 9.79
#